data_AF-A0A081I915-F1
#
_entry.id   AF-A0A081I915-F1
#
_cell.length_a   1.000
_cell.length_b   1.000
_cell.length_c   1.000
_cell.angle_alpha   90.00
_cell.angle_beta   90.00
_cell.angle_gamma   90.00
#
_symmetry.space_group_name_H-M   'P 1'
#
loop_
_entity.id
_entity.type
_entity.pdbx_description
1 polymer ?
#
loop_
_entity_poly.entity_id
_entity_poly.type
_entity_poly.pdbx_seq_one_letter_code
_entity_poly.pdbx_strand_id
1 'polypeptide(L)' 'MSSGNINDHNPSKKAYQNTFIKKANSFTTDIDSEEDIRKGKLKKTFVNIAGYLIEKSKWHVDIAYVESVSNMQILIT' A
#
# COMPACT_ATOMS: atom_id res chain seq x y z
N MET A 1 -5.04 2.94 5.63
CA MET A 1 -4.04 1.87 5.47
C MET A 1 -2.78 2.42 4.82
N SER A 2 -1.63 1.80 5.07
CA SER A 2 -0.31 2.20 4.55
C SER A 2 0.57 0.95 4.44
N SER A 3 1.49 0.91 3.48
CA SER A 3 2.51 -0.13 3.41
C SER A 3 3.54 0.01 4.54
N GLY A 4 3.93 -1.12 5.13
CA GLY A 4 5.11 -1.26 5.98
C GLY A 4 6.29 -1.87 5.21
N ASN A 5 7.38 -2.16 5.91
CA ASN A 5 8.55 -2.82 5.34
C ASN A 5 8.39 -4.35 5.41
N ILE A 6 7.72 -4.92 4.41
CA ILE A 6 7.37 -6.35 4.36
C ILE A 6 8.43 -7.15 3.60
N ASN A 7 9.00 -8.16 4.25
CA ASN A 7 9.77 -9.20 3.57
C ASN A 7 8.81 -10.25 3.01
N ASP A 8 8.49 -10.11 1.72
CA ASP A 8 7.63 -10.99 0.92
C ASP A 8 8.45 -11.97 0.07
N HIS A 9 9.76 -12.05 0.31
CA HIS A 9 10.70 -12.89 -0.45
C HIS A 9 10.69 -12.62 -1.97
N ASN A 10 10.20 -11.45 -2.40
CA ASN A 10 10.27 -11.01 -3.79
C ASN A 10 11.73 -10.72 -4.17
N PRO A 11 12.22 -11.15 -5.35
CA PRO A 11 13.60 -10.90 -5.80
C PRO A 11 13.93 -9.41 -5.98
N SER A 12 12.93 -8.54 -6.05
CA SER A 12 13.11 -7.09 -6.11
C SER A 12 13.81 -6.55 -4.86
N LYS A 13 15.03 -6.02 -5.04
CA LYS A 13 15.79 -5.31 -3.99
C LYS A 13 15.29 -3.90 -3.68
N LYS A 14 14.16 -3.48 -4.26
CA LYS A 14 13.57 -2.16 -3.99
C LYS A 14 13.02 -2.14 -2.57
N ALA A 15 13.79 -1.54 -1.67
CA ALA A 15 13.28 -1.08 -0.39
C ALA A 15 12.35 0.11 -0.62
N TYR A 16 11.24 0.15 0.11
CA TYR A 16 10.32 1.27 0.10
C TYR A 16 10.27 1.91 1.48
N GLN A 17 10.21 3.24 1.49
CA GLN A 17 9.97 4.02 2.68
C GLN A 17 8.77 4.93 2.45
N ASN A 18 7.82 4.88 3.36
CA ASN A 18 6.71 5.80 3.38
C ASN A 18 7.18 7.21 3.72
N THR A 19 6.84 8.17 2.86
CA THR A 19 7.21 9.58 3.02
C THR A 19 6.27 10.34 3.96
N PHE A 20 4.99 9.97 4.03
CA PHE A 20 3.97 10.65 4.84
C PHE A 20 3.88 10.07 6.25
N ILE A 21 3.73 8.75 6.37
CA ILE A 21 3.53 8.06 7.64
C ILE A 21 4.86 7.43 8.07
N LYS A 22 5.75 8.24 8.66
CA LYS A 22 7.10 7.77 9.07
C LYS A 22 7.07 6.59 10.04
N LYS A 23 6.07 6.51 10.91
CA LYS A 23 5.85 5.37 11.82
C LYS A 23 5.53 4.06 11.10
N ALA A 24 5.01 4.08 9.88
CA ALA A 24 4.77 2.85 9.12
C ALA A 24 6.07 2.14 8.75
N ASN A 25 7.18 2.88 8.64
CA ASN A 25 8.50 2.32 8.30
C ASN A 25 9.12 1.47 9.42
N SER A 26 8.64 1.60 10.67
CA SER A 26 9.09 0.74 11.77
C SER A 26 8.35 -0.60 11.81
N PHE A 27 7.28 -0.76 11.03
CA PHE A 27 6.59 -2.04 10.92
C PHE A 27 7.33 -2.93 9.93
N THR A 28 8.02 -3.93 10.46
CA THR A 28 8.70 -4.97 9.69
C THR A 28 8.10 -6.32 10.01
N THR A 29 7.81 -7.11 8.99
CA THR A 29 7.36 -8.50 9.17
C THR A 29 7.82 -9.35 8.00
N ASP A 30 8.03 -10.63 8.28
CA ASP A 30 8.35 -11.66 7.30
C ASP A 30 7.08 -12.46 7.03
N ILE A 31 6.75 -12.69 5.76
CA ILE A 31 5.54 -13.41 5.36
C ILE A 31 5.89 -14.53 4.38
N ASP A 32 5.23 -15.67 4.54
CA ASP A 32 5.25 -16.73 3.53
C ASP A 32 4.33 -16.32 2.38
N SER A 33 4.94 -15.80 1.31
CA SER A 33 4.23 -15.28 0.16
C SER A 33 4.04 -16.35 -0.92
N GLU A 34 3.00 -16.16 -1.73
CA GLU A 34 2.72 -16.99 -2.89
C GLU A 34 3.93 -17.15 -3.83
N GLU A 35 4.01 -18.30 -4.50
CA GLU A 35 5.16 -18.65 -5.34
C GLU A 35 5.42 -17.60 -6.45
N ASP A 36 4.37 -17.02 -7.01
CA ASP A 36 4.48 -16.00 -8.05
C ASP A 36 5.08 -14.67 -7.55
N ILE A 37 4.88 -14.33 -6.28
CA ILE A 37 5.54 -13.18 -5.62
C ILE A 37 7.02 -13.48 -5.43
N ARG A 38 7.33 -14.67 -4.90
CA ARG A 38 8.70 -15.16 -4.65
C ARG A 38 9.50 -15.34 -5.93
N LYS A 39 8.85 -15.66 -7.05
CA LYS A 39 9.45 -15.73 -8.40
C LYS A 39 9.50 -14.38 -9.11
N GLY A 40 8.97 -13.31 -8.50
CA GLY A 40 8.96 -11.97 -9.09
C GLY A 40 8.05 -11.80 -10.31
N LYS A 41 7.09 -12.72 -10.51
CA LYS A 41 6.10 -12.60 -11.60
C LYS A 41 5.13 -11.45 -11.35
N LEU A 42 4.90 -11.11 -10.09
CA LEU A 42 4.09 -9.96 -9.68
C LEU A 42 4.97 -8.74 -9.35
N LYS A 43 4.57 -7.57 -9.88
CA LYS A 43 5.25 -6.30 -9.64
C LYS A 43 4.96 -5.79 -8.23
N LYS A 44 6.01 -5.67 -7.39
CA LYS A 44 5.91 -5.06 -6.06
C LYS A 44 5.49 -3.60 -6.16
N THR A 45 4.39 -3.25 -5.50
CA THR A 45 3.79 -1.91 -5.48
C THR A 45 3.53 -1.49 -4.04
N PHE A 46 3.67 -0.19 -3.75
CA PHE A 46 3.59 0.33 -2.40
C PHE A 46 2.53 1.42 -2.29
N VAL A 47 1.76 1.36 -1.21
CA VAL A 47 0.72 2.32 -0.86
C VAL A 47 1.28 3.24 0.22
N ASN A 48 1.33 4.53 -0.08
CA ASN A 48 1.71 5.56 0.89
C ASN A 48 0.55 5.78 1.89
N ILE A 49 -0.66 5.98 1.39
CA ILE A 49 -1.89 6.01 2.19
C ILE A 49 -3.04 5.54 1.30
N ALA A 50 -3.96 4.76 1.83
CA ALA A 50 -5.23 4.44 1.17
C ALA A 50 -6.30 4.25 2.24
N GLY A 51 -7.46 4.86 2.06
CA GLY A 51 -8.56 4.68 3.01
C GLY A 51 -9.75 5.57 2.70
N TYR A 52 -10.79 5.36 3.50
CA TYR A 52 -12.02 6.13 3.45
C TYR A 52 -12.15 6.97 4.70
N LEU A 53 -12.52 8.23 4.52
CA LEU A 53 -13.16 9.03 5.55
C LEU A 53 -14.67 8.86 5.36
N ILE A 54 -15.32 8.25 6.34
CA ILE A 54 -16.77 8.01 6.33
C ILE A 54 -17.37 8.83 7.46
N GLU A 55 -18.24 9.77 7.10
CA GLU A 55 -18.92 10.64 8.05
C GLU A 55 -20.43 10.43 7.94
N LYS A 56 -21.06 10.13 9.08
CA LYS A 56 -22.52 9.98 9.14
C LYS A 56 -23.15 11.34 9.40
N SER A 57 -23.93 11.82 8.44
CA SER A 57 -24.79 12.99 8.56
C SER A 57 -26.22 12.59 8.95
N LYS A 58 -27.09 13.57 9.24
CA LYS A 58 -28.47 13.31 9.68
C LYS A 58 -29.30 12.48 8.68
N TRP A 59 -29.07 12.69 7.39
CA TRP A 59 -29.88 12.10 6.30
C TRP A 59 -29.06 11.37 5.23
N HIS A 60 -27.73 11.38 5.33
CA HIS A 60 -26.83 10.78 4.36
C HIS A 60 -25.53 10.34 5.04
N VAL A 61 -24.67 9.68 4.27
CA VAL A 61 -23.31 9.34 4.66
C VAL A 61 -22.38 9.95 3.63
N ASP A 62 -21.46 10.78 4.09
CA ASP A 62 -20.39 11.33 3.28
C ASP A 62 -19.22 10.35 3.26
N ILE A 63 -18.70 10.09 2.06
CA ILE A 63 -17.60 9.16 1.87
C ILE A 63 -16.56 9.87 1.00
N ALA A 64 -15.37 10.09 1.56
CA ALA A 64 -14.21 10.53 0.81
C ALA A 64 -13.18 9.40 0.75
N TYR A 65 -12.83 8.98 -0.46
CA TYR A 65 -11.71 8.06 -0.68
C TYR A 65 -10.44 8.86 -0.91
N VAL A 66 -9.36 8.46 -0.23
CA VAL A 66 -8.04 9.05 -0.40
C VAL A 66 -7.05 7.93 -0.66
N GLU A 67 -6.30 8.05 -1.74
CA GLU A 67 -5.16 7.19 -2.02
C GLU A 67 -3.94 7.97 -2.49
N SER A 68 -2.78 7.50 -2.07
CA SER A 68 -1.48 7.90 -2.58
C SER A 68 -0.65 6.64 -2.69
N VAL A 69 -0.17 6.39 -3.89
CA VAL A 69 0.47 5.14 -4.31
C VAL A 69 1.71 5.49 -5.10
N SER A 70 2.77 4.71 -4.93
CA SER A 70 4.03 4.92 -5.63
C SER A 70 4.13 3.99 -6.83
N ASN A 71 4.60 4.50 -7.97
CA ASN A 71 4.88 3.73 -9.19
C ASN A 71 3.66 3.05 -9.84
N MET A 72 2.45 3.56 -9.59
CA MET A 72 1.25 3.16 -10.32
C MET A 72 0.98 4.17 -11.44
N GLN A 73 0.81 3.67 -12.67
CA GLN A 73 0.24 4.46 -13.76
C GLN A 73 -1.27 4.32 -13.67
N ILE A 74 -1.96 5.41 -13.34
CA ILE A 74 -3.42 5.48 -13.42
C ILE A 74 -3.74 5.86 -14.87
N LEU A 75 -4.25 4.90 -15.63
CA LEU A 75 -4.80 5.16 -16.96
C LEU A 75 -6.26 5.56 -16.77
N ILE A 76 -6.56 6.84 -16.98
CA ILE A 76 -7.93 7.35 -17.01
C ILE A 76 -8.33 7.38 -18.48
N THR A 77 -9.31 6.57 -18.86
CA THR A 77 -9.90 6.54 -20.21
C THR A 77 -11.01 7.59 -20.31
#